data_AF-A0A6M0RXJ1-F1
#
_entry.id   AF-A0A6M0RXJ1-F1
#
_cell.length_a   1.000
_cell.length_b   1.000
_cell.length_c   1.000
_cell.angle_alpha   90.00
_cell.angle_beta   90.00
_cell.angle_gamma   90.00
#
_symmetry.space_group_name_H-M   'P 1'
#
loop_
_entity.id
_entity.type
_entity.pdbx_description
1 polymer ?
#
loop_
_entity_poly.entity_id
_entity_poly.type
_entity_poly.pdbx_seq_one_letter_code
_entity_poly.pdbx_strand_id
1 'polypeptide(L)'
;MIRASSEGNGNAGDIFIIVQDDIQARNGSITADSAFNAGGQIQISSSNIFLFENSDIQTFVNSGADDGGDIEIVADALVAFDDSDILAFAADGRGGDIDLSRTAFFGEDLQFAQPGTDPITLDGNDRVDINATGGIASGTISLADVSFIENSITELPDELVNPETLVAASCIAQSSDIGSSVVFTGNDSLPQQPGSAQTTYSLSTVQPITETATNSTSIAEPQNLYRLADGRLVISRNCAATNSHE
;
A
#
# COMPACT_ATOMS: atom_id res chain seq x y z
N MET A 1 -6.03 29.21 21.71
CA MET A 1 -7.26 29.65 21.02
C MET A 1 -7.00 30.99 20.35
N ILE A 2 -7.17 31.03 19.02
CA ILE A 2 -7.24 32.25 18.21
C ILE A 2 -8.67 32.30 17.67
N ARG A 3 -9.39 33.40 17.87
CA ARG A 3 -10.79 33.50 17.45
C ARG A 3 -11.15 34.88 16.92
N ALA A 4 -11.90 34.91 15.83
CA ALA A 4 -12.53 36.10 15.27
C ALA A 4 -14.02 35.80 15.06
N SER A 5 -14.89 36.31 15.92
CA SER A 5 -16.31 35.95 15.91
C SER A 5 -17.25 37.14 15.80
N SER A 6 -18.44 36.89 15.24
CA SER A 6 -19.57 37.82 15.23
C SER A 6 -20.81 37.16 15.84
N GLU A 7 -21.26 37.69 16.98
CA GLU A 7 -22.51 37.26 17.63
C GLU A 7 -23.74 38.06 17.16
N GLY A 8 -23.52 39.09 16.34
CA GLY A 8 -24.56 40.01 15.86
C GLY A 8 -24.86 39.86 14.37
N ASN A 9 -25.47 40.88 13.78
CA ASN A 9 -25.80 40.90 12.35
C ASN A 9 -24.60 41.26 11.43
N GLY A 10 -23.38 41.01 11.89
CA GLY A 10 -22.16 41.20 11.10
C GLY A 10 -21.57 39.87 10.67
N ASN A 11 -20.71 39.90 9.67
CA ASN A 11 -19.91 38.75 9.26
C ASN A 11 -18.84 38.44 10.31
N ALA A 12 -18.33 37.20 10.33
CA ALA A 12 -17.15 36.88 11.13
C ALA A 12 -15.93 37.68 10.66
N GLY A 13 -14.96 37.87 11.55
CA GLY A 13 -13.69 38.50 11.18
C GLY A 13 -12.73 37.51 10.53
N ASP A 14 -11.73 38.05 9.84
CA ASP A 14 -10.70 37.24 9.20
C ASP A 14 -9.49 37.00 10.12
N ILE A 15 -8.83 35.85 9.96
CA ILE A 15 -7.63 35.45 10.67
C ILE A 15 -6.50 35.23 9.66
N PHE A 16 -5.40 35.96 9.84
CA PHE A 16 -4.18 35.83 9.04
C PHE A 16 -3.01 35.47 9.95
N ILE A 17 -2.44 34.28 9.75
CA ILE A 17 -1.31 33.77 10.54
C ILE A 17 -0.13 33.51 9.60
N ILE A 18 1.01 34.14 9.87
CA ILE A 18 2.24 33.95 9.12
C ILE A 18 3.35 33.63 10.11
N VAL A 19 3.88 32.42 10.03
CA VAL A 19 4.95 31.90 10.87
C VAL A 19 6.08 31.40 9.96
N GLN A 20 7.33 31.66 10.34
CA GLN A 20 8.47 31.20 9.52
C GLN A 20 8.82 29.74 9.79
N ASP A 21 8.61 29.27 11.01
CA ASP A 21 8.91 27.91 11.44
C ASP A 21 7.62 27.08 11.51
N ASP A 22 7.47 26.25 12.54
CA ASP A 22 6.33 25.36 12.71
C ASP A 22 5.24 25.96 13.60
N ILE A 23 3.98 25.66 13.26
CA ILE A 23 2.83 25.81 14.15
C ILE A 23 2.54 24.45 14.79
N GLN A 24 2.37 24.42 16.11
CA GLN A 24 1.95 23.23 16.84
C GLN A 24 0.74 23.57 17.72
N ALA A 25 -0.36 22.84 17.54
CA ALA A 25 -1.54 22.90 18.38
C ALA A 25 -1.75 21.57 19.10
N ARG A 26 -2.09 21.65 20.39
CA ARG A 26 -2.53 20.54 21.24
C ARG A 26 -3.76 21.02 21.97
N ASN A 27 -4.91 20.39 21.74
CA ASN A 27 -6.20 20.89 22.24
C ASN A 27 -6.41 22.38 21.94
N GLY A 28 -6.06 22.83 20.72
CA GLY A 28 -6.00 24.24 20.36
C GLY A 28 -6.82 24.56 19.13
N SER A 29 -7.64 25.61 19.21
CA SER A 29 -8.50 26.04 18.10
C SER A 29 -8.11 27.37 17.46
N ILE A 30 -8.32 27.44 16.13
CA ILE A 30 -8.29 28.64 15.29
C ILE A 30 -9.67 28.76 14.65
N THR A 31 -10.45 29.79 15.02
CA THR A 31 -11.88 29.83 14.67
C THR A 31 -12.33 31.19 14.13
N ALA A 32 -12.99 31.21 12.97
CA ALA A 32 -13.66 32.38 12.41
C ALA A 32 -15.16 32.11 12.24
N ASP A 33 -15.98 32.48 13.24
CA ASP A 33 -17.38 32.08 13.32
C ASP A 33 -18.38 33.25 13.34
N SER A 34 -19.56 33.00 12.77
CA SER A 34 -20.65 33.96 12.68
C SER A 34 -21.96 33.32 13.16
N ALA A 35 -22.72 34.06 13.95
CA ALA A 35 -24.02 33.59 14.40
C ALA A 35 -25.08 33.61 13.30
N PHE A 36 -25.06 34.60 12.39
CA PHE A 36 -26.20 34.92 11.52
C PHE A 36 -25.88 35.30 10.07
N ASN A 37 -24.63 35.59 9.74
CA ASN A 37 -24.23 36.08 8.40
C ASN A 37 -22.98 35.33 7.93
N ALA A 38 -22.34 35.80 6.86
CA ALA A 38 -21.19 35.14 6.26
C ALA A 38 -20.07 34.79 7.27
N GLY A 39 -19.45 33.63 7.04
CA GLY A 39 -18.22 33.24 7.72
C GLY A 39 -17.03 34.12 7.32
N GLY A 40 -15.95 34.02 8.07
CA GLY A 40 -14.71 34.79 7.86
C GLY A 40 -13.65 33.94 7.17
N GLN A 41 -12.61 34.58 6.66
CA GLN A 41 -11.47 33.89 6.08
C GLN A 41 -10.47 33.47 7.16
N ILE A 42 -9.99 32.23 7.09
CA ILE A 42 -8.75 31.81 7.77
C ILE A 42 -7.67 31.60 6.71
N GLN A 43 -6.54 32.28 6.85
CA GLN A 43 -5.36 32.09 6.01
C GLN A 43 -4.13 31.84 6.89
N ILE A 44 -3.49 30.69 6.70
CA ILE A 44 -2.33 30.27 7.47
C ILE A 44 -1.16 29.96 6.54
N SER A 45 0.00 30.54 6.83
CA SER A 45 1.26 30.23 6.17
C SER A 45 2.33 29.89 7.21
N SER A 46 2.96 28.72 7.06
CA SER A 46 4.01 28.20 7.96
C SER A 46 4.95 27.26 7.20
N SER A 47 6.10 26.89 7.77
CA SER A 47 6.85 25.74 7.25
C SER A 47 6.09 24.43 7.46
N ASN A 48 5.76 24.08 8.72
CA ASN A 48 4.92 22.92 8.99
C ASN A 48 3.82 23.27 10.00
N ILE A 49 2.75 22.49 9.98
CA ILE A 49 1.65 22.61 10.92
C ILE A 49 1.36 21.23 11.49
N PHE A 50 1.30 21.13 12.82
CA PHE A 50 0.98 19.91 13.54
C PHE A 50 -0.23 20.14 14.46
N LEU A 51 -1.29 19.38 14.23
CA LEU A 51 -2.50 19.37 15.04
C LEU A 51 -2.57 18.04 15.79
N PHE A 52 -2.77 18.10 17.10
CA PHE A 52 -2.82 16.94 17.98
C PHE A 52 -3.98 17.07 18.97
N GLU A 53 -4.38 15.92 19.55
CA GLU A 53 -5.49 15.83 20.50
C GLU A 53 -6.75 16.38 19.81
N ASN A 54 -7.45 17.37 20.36
CA ASN A 54 -8.63 17.98 19.74
C ASN A 54 -8.30 19.41 19.27
N SER A 55 -7.60 19.52 18.14
CA SER A 55 -7.13 20.82 17.61
C SER A 55 -7.78 21.17 16.28
N ASP A 56 -8.63 22.20 16.29
CA ASP A 56 -9.44 22.54 15.11
C ASP A 56 -9.01 23.82 14.40
N ILE A 57 -9.13 23.80 13.08
CA ILE A 57 -9.10 25.00 12.24
C ILE A 57 -10.46 25.11 11.58
N GLN A 58 -11.27 26.09 11.98
CA GLN A 58 -12.65 26.12 11.52
C GLN A 58 -13.23 27.50 11.24
N THR A 59 -14.07 27.57 10.22
CA THR A 59 -15.09 28.60 10.06
C THR A 59 -16.46 27.97 10.30
N PHE A 60 -17.36 28.72 10.93
CA PHE A 60 -18.66 28.17 11.28
C PHE A 60 -19.73 29.26 11.23
N VAL A 61 -20.79 29.01 10.45
CA VAL A 61 -21.98 29.86 10.43
C VAL A 61 -23.15 29.11 11.05
N ASN A 62 -23.61 29.58 12.21
CA ASN A 62 -24.66 28.91 12.98
C ASN A 62 -26.04 28.96 12.32
N SER A 63 -26.33 30.06 11.64
CA SER A 63 -27.59 30.30 10.93
C SER A 63 -27.44 31.46 9.95
N GLY A 64 -28.40 31.61 9.03
CA GLY A 64 -28.40 32.69 8.03
C GLY A 64 -27.98 32.21 6.64
N ALA A 65 -28.59 32.85 5.63
CA ALA A 65 -28.50 32.39 4.23
C ALA A 65 -27.18 32.71 3.52
N ASP A 66 -26.25 33.34 4.23
CA ASP A 66 -24.91 33.61 3.72
C ASP A 66 -24.02 32.36 3.82
N ASP A 67 -22.95 32.36 3.04
CA ASP A 67 -22.06 31.21 2.91
C ASP A 67 -21.09 31.08 4.11
N GLY A 68 -20.52 29.88 4.25
CA GLY A 68 -19.45 29.56 5.17
C GLY A 68 -18.18 30.34 4.87
N GLY A 69 -17.29 30.41 5.84
CA GLY A 69 -16.00 31.07 5.68
C GLY A 69 -14.99 30.14 5.01
N ASP A 70 -14.04 30.71 4.27
CA ASP A 70 -13.04 29.93 3.56
C ASP A 70 -11.79 29.69 4.43
N ILE A 71 -11.07 28.60 4.15
CA ILE A 71 -9.82 28.22 4.82
C ILE A 71 -8.75 27.98 3.76
N GLU A 72 -7.67 28.77 3.77
CA GLU A 72 -6.48 28.53 2.95
C GLU A 72 -5.28 28.22 3.86
N ILE A 73 -4.63 27.09 3.62
CA ILE A 73 -3.41 26.70 4.33
C ILE A 73 -2.30 26.47 3.32
N VAL A 74 -1.19 27.19 3.51
CA VAL A 74 0.04 27.04 2.72
C VAL A 74 1.18 26.66 3.66
N ALA A 75 1.55 25.38 3.63
CA ALA A 75 2.67 24.84 4.39
C ALA A 75 3.40 23.74 3.61
N ASP A 76 4.64 23.43 3.98
CA ASP A 76 5.33 22.26 3.43
C ASP A 76 4.60 20.98 3.83
N ALA A 77 4.17 20.88 5.09
CA ALA A 77 3.32 19.80 5.60
C ALA A 77 2.29 20.28 6.62
N LEU A 78 1.10 19.67 6.56
CA LEU A 78 0.06 19.73 7.60
C LEU A 78 -0.22 18.31 8.07
N VAL A 79 0.00 18.04 9.34
CA VAL A 79 -0.23 16.74 9.96
C VAL A 79 -1.26 16.89 11.06
N ALA A 80 -2.38 16.18 10.93
CA ALA A 80 -3.45 16.14 11.91
C ALA A 80 -3.60 14.72 12.46
N PHE A 81 -3.72 14.62 13.79
CA PHE A 81 -3.87 13.37 14.54
C PHE A 81 -5.00 13.48 15.56
N ASP A 82 -5.39 12.33 16.10
CA ASP A 82 -6.44 12.17 17.08
C ASP A 82 -7.77 12.74 16.52
N ASP A 83 -8.31 13.78 17.13
CA ASP A 83 -9.65 14.35 16.90
C ASP A 83 -9.51 15.80 16.38
N SER A 84 -8.52 16.04 15.53
CA SER A 84 -8.14 17.38 15.05
C SER A 84 -8.74 17.66 13.67
N ASP A 85 -9.66 18.63 13.60
CA ASP A 85 -10.50 18.83 12.42
C ASP A 85 -10.20 20.10 11.61
N ILE A 86 -10.65 20.08 10.34
CA ILE A 86 -10.64 21.27 9.46
C ILE A 86 -12.04 21.48 8.86
N LEU A 87 -12.76 22.47 9.37
CA LEU A 87 -14.21 22.61 9.13
C LEU A 87 -14.57 23.99 8.58
N ALA A 88 -15.23 24.06 7.43
CA ALA A 88 -15.76 25.28 6.81
C ALA A 88 -17.28 25.14 6.60
N PHE A 89 -18.04 25.20 7.69
CA PHE A 89 -19.46 24.86 7.70
C PHE A 89 -20.39 26.08 7.69
N ALA A 90 -21.55 25.95 7.03
CA ALA A 90 -22.66 26.89 7.15
C ALA A 90 -24.03 26.23 7.24
N ALA A 91 -24.81 26.56 8.27
CA ALA A 91 -26.08 25.90 8.55
C ALA A 91 -27.15 26.13 7.47
N ASP A 92 -27.35 27.38 7.02
CA ASP A 92 -28.41 27.74 6.06
C ASP A 92 -27.88 28.26 4.71
N GLY A 93 -26.56 28.18 4.48
CA GLY A 93 -25.87 28.67 3.27
C GLY A 93 -25.10 27.58 2.52
N ARG A 94 -24.23 27.98 1.59
CA ARG A 94 -23.20 27.08 1.05
C ARG A 94 -22.08 26.93 2.09
N GLY A 95 -21.50 25.74 2.23
CA GLY A 95 -20.24 25.58 2.97
C GLY A 95 -19.11 26.42 2.35
N GLY A 96 -18.07 26.67 3.15
CA GLY A 96 -16.88 27.39 2.70
C GLY A 96 -15.92 26.50 1.91
N ASP A 97 -15.04 27.12 1.15
CA ASP A 97 -13.98 26.44 0.41
C ASP A 97 -12.77 26.19 1.34
N ILE A 98 -12.19 24.99 1.24
CA ILE A 98 -10.98 24.58 1.97
C ILE A 98 -9.88 24.31 0.94
N ASP A 99 -8.85 25.15 0.92
CA ASP A 99 -7.70 25.03 0.02
C ASP A 99 -6.44 24.58 0.77
N LEU A 100 -6.09 23.31 0.57
CA LEU A 100 -4.84 22.66 0.98
C LEU A 100 -4.01 22.26 -0.26
N SER A 101 -4.29 22.81 -1.45
CA SER A 101 -3.65 22.42 -2.71
C SER A 101 -2.14 22.67 -2.75
N ARG A 102 -1.66 23.57 -1.89
CA ARG A 102 -0.24 23.92 -1.73
C ARG A 102 0.37 23.34 -0.46
N THR A 103 -0.24 22.28 0.10
CA THR A 103 0.18 21.68 1.37
C THR A 103 0.20 20.16 1.26
N ALA A 104 1.28 19.51 1.71
CA ALA A 104 1.28 18.06 1.88
C ALA A 104 0.47 17.72 3.14
N PHE A 105 -0.75 17.20 2.95
CA PHE A 105 -1.67 16.91 4.05
C PHE A 105 -1.65 15.43 4.45
N PHE A 106 -1.56 15.19 5.76
CA PHE A 106 -1.67 13.87 6.38
C PHE A 106 -2.67 13.96 7.54
N GLY A 107 -3.73 13.15 7.49
CA GLY A 107 -4.72 13.03 8.55
C GLY A 107 -4.84 11.58 9.02
N GLU A 108 -4.89 11.36 10.33
CA GLU A 108 -5.22 10.06 10.92
C GLU A 108 -6.68 9.69 10.67
N ASP A 109 -6.91 8.49 10.14
CA ASP A 109 -8.25 7.95 9.83
C ASP A 109 -9.17 8.94 9.08
N LEU A 110 -8.55 9.76 8.22
CA LEU A 110 -9.17 10.89 7.52
C LEU A 110 -10.53 10.54 6.89
N GLN A 111 -11.55 11.33 7.22
CA GLN A 111 -12.85 11.31 6.56
C GLN A 111 -13.24 12.69 6.01
N PHE A 112 -14.06 12.66 4.95
CA PHE A 112 -14.66 13.86 4.38
C PHE A 112 -16.16 13.85 4.68
N ALA A 113 -16.63 14.89 5.37
CA ALA A 113 -18.04 15.03 5.73
C ALA A 113 -18.91 15.11 4.46
N GLN A 114 -20.04 14.40 4.48
CA GLN A 114 -21.00 14.39 3.38
C GLN A 114 -22.11 15.42 3.64
N PRO A 115 -22.78 15.93 2.58
CA PRO A 115 -23.93 16.81 2.76
C PRO A 115 -24.98 16.19 3.69
N GLY A 116 -25.40 16.94 4.71
CA GLY A 116 -26.36 16.49 5.72
C GLY A 116 -25.73 15.83 6.96
N THR A 117 -24.41 15.71 7.04
CA THR A 117 -23.72 15.38 8.30
C THR A 117 -23.96 16.47 9.33
N ASP A 118 -24.27 16.08 10.57
CA ASP A 118 -24.32 17.00 11.70
C ASP A 118 -22.88 17.37 12.08
N PRO A 119 -22.45 18.65 11.94
CA PRO A 119 -21.07 19.04 12.19
C PRO A 119 -20.64 18.83 13.64
N ILE A 120 -21.57 18.73 14.60
CA ILE A 120 -21.24 18.45 16.00
C ILE A 120 -20.73 17.02 16.19
N THR A 121 -21.05 16.11 15.27
CA THR A 121 -20.58 14.71 15.32
C THR A 121 -19.19 14.50 14.76
N LEU A 122 -18.60 15.55 14.18
CA LEU A 122 -17.24 15.53 13.66
C LEU A 122 -16.23 15.67 14.81
N ASP A 123 -16.52 16.56 15.76
CA ASP A 123 -15.77 16.69 17.01
C ASP A 123 -16.11 15.55 18.00
N GLY A 124 -15.09 14.96 18.63
CA GLY A 124 -15.21 13.92 19.65
C GLY A 124 -15.39 12.50 19.11
N ASN A 125 -14.94 12.22 17.87
CA ASN A 125 -15.09 10.92 17.22
C ASN A 125 -13.75 10.19 16.98
N ASP A 126 -12.66 10.71 17.52
CA ASP A 126 -11.31 10.13 17.53
C ASP A 126 -10.75 9.90 16.10
N ARG A 127 -11.06 10.80 15.16
CA ARG A 127 -10.42 10.84 13.83
C ARG A 127 -10.34 12.26 13.31
N VAL A 128 -9.57 12.44 12.23
CA VAL A 128 -9.52 13.71 11.50
C VAL A 128 -10.67 13.79 10.50
N ASP A 129 -11.49 14.84 10.61
CA ASP A 129 -12.54 15.18 9.65
C ASP A 129 -12.22 16.47 8.87
N ILE A 130 -12.48 16.45 7.55
CA ILE A 130 -12.56 17.66 6.73
C ILE A 130 -14.00 17.88 6.29
N ASN A 131 -14.53 19.07 6.56
CA ASN A 131 -15.93 19.40 6.26
C ASN A 131 -16.05 20.73 5.54
N ALA A 132 -16.53 20.72 4.30
CA ALA A 132 -16.90 21.93 3.55
C ALA A 132 -18.42 21.97 3.28
N THR A 133 -19.24 21.29 4.09
CA THR A 133 -20.68 21.17 3.84
C THR A 133 -21.45 22.42 4.28
N GLY A 134 -22.62 22.62 3.68
CA GLY A 134 -23.59 23.59 4.16
C GLY A 134 -25.02 23.15 3.86
N GLY A 135 -25.99 23.87 4.43
CA GLY A 135 -27.41 23.54 4.30
C GLY A 135 -27.97 23.62 2.88
N ILE A 136 -27.38 24.45 2.01
CA ILE A 136 -27.81 24.60 0.61
C ILE A 136 -26.91 23.80 -0.34
N ALA A 137 -25.60 23.86 -0.15
CA ALA A 137 -24.60 23.18 -0.96
C ALA A 137 -23.27 23.08 -0.20
N SER A 138 -22.40 22.17 -0.62
CA SER A 138 -21.02 22.15 -0.14
C SER A 138 -20.16 23.18 -0.89
N GLY A 139 -19.16 23.71 -0.21
CA GLY A 139 -17.98 24.28 -0.82
C GLY A 139 -17.06 23.21 -1.39
N THR A 140 -15.87 23.63 -1.78
CA THR A 140 -14.87 22.83 -2.47
C THR A 140 -13.72 22.50 -1.52
N ILE A 141 -13.23 21.27 -1.59
CA ILE A 141 -12.01 20.86 -0.89
C ILE A 141 -10.95 20.61 -1.94
N SER A 142 -9.86 21.37 -1.89
CA SER A 142 -8.72 21.24 -2.81
C SER A 142 -7.52 20.68 -2.07
N LEU A 143 -6.99 19.55 -2.54
CA LEU A 143 -5.79 18.90 -1.99
C LEU A 143 -4.65 18.94 -3.01
N ALA A 144 -3.43 18.75 -2.55
CA ALA A 144 -2.27 18.64 -3.44
C ALA A 144 -2.42 17.43 -4.39
N ASP A 145 -2.04 17.63 -5.66
CA ASP A 145 -2.05 16.57 -6.67
C ASP A 145 -0.90 15.58 -6.42
N VAL A 146 -1.27 14.35 -6.00
CA VAL A 146 -0.34 13.24 -5.72
C VAL A 146 -0.32 12.18 -6.81
N SER A 147 -0.88 12.45 -8.00
CA SER A 147 -0.95 11.50 -9.13
C SER A 147 0.41 10.94 -9.57
N PHE A 148 1.52 11.60 -9.22
CA PHE A 148 2.87 11.11 -9.49
C PHE A 148 3.24 9.85 -8.66
N ILE A 149 2.63 9.64 -7.49
CA ILE A 149 2.94 8.52 -6.58
C ILE A 149 2.39 7.19 -7.12
N GLU A 150 1.16 7.20 -7.65
CA GLU A 150 0.47 6.03 -8.21
C GLU A 150 1.30 5.33 -9.31
N ASN A 151 2.06 6.09 -10.09
CA ASN A 151 2.89 5.55 -11.17
C ASN A 151 4.20 4.89 -10.69
N SER A 152 4.48 4.93 -9.38
CA SER A 152 5.69 4.40 -8.76
C SER A 152 5.43 3.19 -7.86
N ILE A 153 4.18 2.76 -7.69
CA ILE A 153 3.83 1.60 -6.87
C ILE A 153 3.76 0.37 -7.77
N THR A 154 4.89 -0.31 -7.98
CA THR A 154 4.88 -1.64 -8.58
C THR A 154 4.11 -2.60 -7.68
N GLU A 155 3.02 -3.20 -8.21
CA GLU A 155 2.34 -4.31 -7.54
C GLU A 155 3.34 -5.39 -7.17
N LEU A 156 3.23 -5.89 -5.94
CA LEU A 156 3.98 -7.06 -5.51
C LEU A 156 3.52 -8.24 -6.38
N PRO A 157 4.42 -9.02 -7.01
CA PRO A 157 4.00 -10.17 -7.80
C PRO A 157 3.17 -11.16 -6.97
N ASP A 158 1.99 -11.54 -7.49
CA ASP A 158 1.05 -12.47 -6.82
C ASP A 158 1.67 -13.84 -6.52
N GLU A 159 2.64 -14.28 -7.32
CA GLU A 159 3.43 -15.49 -7.07
C GLU A 159 4.89 -15.13 -6.76
N LEU A 160 5.20 -14.89 -5.48
CA LEU A 160 6.58 -14.81 -5.01
C LEU A 160 7.31 -16.17 -5.15
N VAL A 161 6.56 -17.26 -5.31
CA VAL A 161 7.05 -18.64 -5.39
C VAL A 161 6.16 -19.44 -6.34
N ASN A 162 6.69 -19.90 -7.47
CA ASN A 162 6.00 -20.80 -8.39
C ASN A 162 5.89 -22.21 -7.75
N PRO A 163 4.70 -22.73 -7.42
CA PRO A 163 4.54 -24.02 -6.75
C PRO A 163 4.95 -25.21 -7.64
N GLU A 164 4.94 -25.06 -8.97
CA GLU A 164 5.36 -26.12 -9.91
C GLU A 164 6.87 -26.37 -9.83
N THR A 165 7.66 -25.35 -9.48
CA THR A 165 9.09 -25.52 -9.17
C THR A 165 9.35 -26.21 -7.82
N LEU A 166 8.42 -26.17 -6.87
CA LEU A 166 8.46 -26.96 -5.63
C LEU A 166 7.98 -28.41 -5.81
N VAL A 167 7.24 -28.69 -6.89
CA VAL A 167 6.75 -30.04 -7.21
C VAL A 167 7.79 -30.90 -7.93
N ALA A 168 8.96 -30.33 -8.27
CA ALA A 168 10.11 -31.13 -8.68
C ALA A 168 10.67 -31.90 -7.46
N ALA A 169 10.00 -32.99 -7.10
CA ALA A 169 10.40 -33.99 -6.10
C ALA A 169 11.66 -34.76 -6.51
N SER A 170 12.61 -34.11 -7.18
CA SER A 170 13.90 -34.63 -7.56
C SER A 170 14.80 -34.59 -6.32
N CYS A 171 15.14 -35.76 -5.82
CA CYS A 171 16.17 -35.90 -4.81
C CYS A 171 17.57 -35.75 -5.44
N ILE A 172 18.55 -35.30 -4.65
CA ILE A 172 19.95 -35.24 -5.06
C ILE A 172 20.62 -36.56 -4.67
N ALA A 173 21.10 -37.30 -5.65
CA ALA A 173 21.98 -38.45 -5.44
C ALA A 173 23.44 -37.96 -5.45
N GLN A 174 24.14 -38.05 -4.32
CA GLN A 174 25.58 -37.81 -4.29
C GLN A 174 26.29 -39.08 -4.76
N SER A 175 26.71 -39.15 -6.02
CA SER A 175 27.68 -40.16 -6.45
C SER A 175 29.08 -39.67 -6.10
N SER A 176 29.81 -40.41 -5.27
CA SER A 176 31.23 -40.16 -5.01
C SER A 176 32.13 -40.44 -6.23
N ASP A 177 31.56 -41.03 -7.28
CA ASP A 177 32.26 -41.38 -8.51
C ASP A 177 31.93 -40.37 -9.62
N ILE A 178 32.93 -39.58 -10.01
CA ILE A 178 32.90 -38.74 -11.20
C ILE A 178 33.00 -39.69 -12.41
N GLY A 179 31.84 -40.12 -12.92
CA GLY A 179 31.78 -41.09 -14.02
C GLY A 179 30.41 -41.21 -14.66
N SER A 180 29.72 -40.09 -14.92
CA SER A 180 28.48 -40.13 -15.72
C SER A 180 28.83 -40.42 -17.19
N SER A 181 28.65 -41.66 -17.62
CA SER A 181 28.79 -42.08 -19.02
C SER A 181 27.41 -42.20 -19.66
N VAL A 182 27.15 -41.41 -20.68
CA VAL A 182 25.97 -41.54 -21.55
C VAL A 182 26.43 -42.28 -22.80
N VAL A 183 26.03 -43.53 -22.96
CA VAL A 183 26.34 -44.32 -24.15
C VAL A 183 25.16 -44.26 -25.11
N PHE A 184 25.31 -43.52 -26.21
CA PHE A 184 24.44 -43.63 -27.37
C PHE A 184 24.89 -44.82 -28.21
N THR A 185 24.14 -45.93 -28.21
CA THR A 185 24.31 -46.98 -29.23
C THR A 185 23.39 -46.68 -30.41
N GLY A 186 23.94 -46.08 -31.46
CA GLY A 186 23.26 -45.98 -32.75
C GLY A 186 23.27 -47.34 -33.45
N ASN A 187 22.09 -47.82 -33.86
CA ASN A 187 21.97 -48.95 -34.79
C ASN A 187 22.26 -48.44 -36.20
N ASP A 188 23.50 -48.54 -36.65
CA ASP A 188 23.82 -48.53 -38.08
C ASP A 188 24.94 -49.53 -38.38
N SER A 189 24.58 -50.80 -38.35
CA SER A 189 25.46 -51.91 -38.70
C SER A 189 25.41 -52.17 -40.21
N LEU A 190 26.21 -51.43 -40.99
CA LEU A 190 26.59 -51.82 -42.35
C LEU A 190 27.93 -52.56 -42.30
N PRO A 191 28.04 -53.80 -42.79
CA PRO A 191 29.30 -54.52 -42.82
C PRO A 191 30.26 -53.87 -43.83
N GLN A 192 31.47 -53.50 -43.39
CA GLN A 192 32.50 -52.92 -44.28
C GLN A 192 33.14 -53.94 -45.25
N GLN A 193 32.76 -55.22 -45.23
CA GLN A 193 33.17 -56.18 -46.26
C GLN A 193 32.30 -57.46 -46.25
N PRO A 194 32.02 -58.09 -47.41
CA PRO A 194 31.36 -59.39 -47.45
C PRO A 194 32.32 -60.48 -46.93
N GLY A 195 31.93 -61.17 -45.85
CA GLY A 195 32.58 -62.42 -45.41
C GLY A 195 33.19 -62.46 -44.01
N SER A 196 33.03 -61.45 -43.15
CA SER A 196 33.46 -61.54 -41.73
C SER A 196 32.32 -61.96 -40.81
N ALA A 197 32.59 -62.89 -39.89
CA ALA A 197 31.63 -63.40 -38.94
C ALA A 197 31.24 -62.31 -37.92
N GLN A 198 29.93 -62.09 -37.73
CA GLN A 198 29.41 -61.21 -36.68
C GLN A 198 29.74 -61.80 -35.31
N THR A 199 30.56 -61.12 -34.51
CA THR A 199 30.63 -61.35 -33.07
C THR A 199 29.37 -60.78 -32.43
N THR A 200 28.47 -61.66 -32.02
CA THR A 200 27.28 -61.32 -31.24
C THR A 200 27.70 -60.93 -29.82
N TYR A 201 27.70 -59.63 -29.52
CA TYR A 201 27.67 -59.20 -28.12
C TYR A 201 26.21 -59.19 -27.68
N SER A 202 25.87 -60.01 -26.69
CA SER A 202 24.54 -59.98 -26.09
C SER A 202 24.49 -58.77 -25.16
N LEU A 203 23.77 -57.72 -25.58
CA LEU A 203 23.42 -56.61 -24.70
C LEU A 203 22.17 -57.03 -23.93
N SER A 204 22.26 -57.15 -22.61
CA SER A 204 21.08 -57.23 -21.77
C SER A 204 20.30 -55.92 -21.91
N THR A 205 19.02 -56.04 -22.25
CA THR A 205 18.10 -54.92 -22.33
C THR A 205 17.99 -54.27 -20.96
N VAL A 206 18.36 -52.99 -20.84
CA VAL A 206 18.03 -52.19 -19.66
C VAL A 206 16.51 -52.04 -19.66
N GLN A 207 15.83 -52.63 -18.68
CA GLN A 207 14.41 -52.38 -18.47
C GLN A 207 14.23 -50.96 -17.92
N PRO A 208 13.29 -50.17 -18.47
CA PRO A 208 12.83 -48.99 -17.76
C PRO A 208 12.18 -49.45 -16.45
N ILE A 209 12.45 -48.72 -15.37
CA ILE A 209 11.68 -48.84 -14.14
C ILE A 209 10.19 -48.65 -14.48
N THR A 210 9.37 -49.65 -14.15
CA THR A 210 7.92 -49.56 -14.32
C THR A 210 7.42 -48.38 -13.47
N GLU A 211 6.94 -47.33 -14.15
CA GLU A 211 6.22 -46.22 -13.51
C GLU A 211 4.98 -46.79 -12.82
N THR A 212 5.13 -47.12 -11.54
CA THR A 212 3.98 -47.25 -10.66
C THR A 212 3.62 -45.83 -10.27
N ALA A 213 2.83 -45.16 -11.10
CA ALA A 213 2.19 -43.90 -10.76
C ALA A 213 1.21 -44.14 -9.60
N THR A 214 1.76 -44.19 -8.39
CA THR A 214 0.99 -43.90 -7.18
C THR A 214 1.05 -42.40 -7.02
N ASN A 215 -0.04 -41.72 -7.40
CA ASN A 215 -0.28 -40.34 -7.03
C ASN A 215 -0.37 -40.25 -5.49
N SER A 216 0.79 -40.20 -4.85
CA SER A 216 0.94 -39.77 -3.47
C SER A 216 1.72 -38.46 -3.50
N THR A 217 0.98 -37.36 -3.63
CA THR A 217 1.53 -36.01 -3.42
C THR A 217 1.80 -35.84 -1.93
N SER A 218 2.88 -36.44 -1.44
CA SER A 218 3.47 -36.04 -0.18
C SER A 218 4.39 -34.85 -0.46
N ILE A 219 3.99 -33.67 0.03
CA ILE A 219 4.90 -32.55 0.17
C ILE A 219 5.99 -33.03 1.13
N ALA A 220 7.23 -33.01 0.68
CA ALA A 220 8.36 -33.42 1.48
C ALA A 220 9.33 -32.26 1.61
N GLU A 221 9.58 -31.88 2.85
CA GLU A 221 10.47 -30.78 3.17
C GLU A 221 11.90 -31.08 2.71
N PRO A 222 12.61 -30.07 2.18
CA PRO A 222 14.01 -30.21 1.84
C PRO A 222 14.83 -30.43 3.12
N GLN A 223 15.89 -31.23 2.99
CA GLN A 223 16.69 -31.67 4.14
C GLN A 223 18.01 -30.90 4.27
N ASN A 224 18.55 -30.36 3.16
CA ASN A 224 19.85 -29.70 3.17
C ASN A 224 20.05 -28.75 1.97
N LEU A 225 21.10 -27.92 2.06
CA LEU A 225 21.60 -27.08 0.98
C LEU A 225 22.77 -27.78 0.26
N TYR A 226 22.69 -27.90 -1.06
CA TYR A 226 23.68 -28.57 -1.90
C TYR A 226 24.29 -27.58 -2.90
N ARG A 227 25.59 -27.74 -3.18
CA ARG A 227 26.29 -26.99 -4.23
C ARG A 227 26.42 -27.86 -5.48
N LEU A 228 25.95 -27.37 -6.62
CA LEU A 228 26.09 -28.02 -7.92
C LEU A 228 27.51 -27.79 -8.48
N ALA A 229 27.88 -28.59 -9.49
CA ALA A 229 29.17 -28.49 -10.16
C ALA A 229 29.44 -27.12 -10.82
N ASP A 230 28.38 -26.39 -11.19
CA ASP A 230 28.44 -25.03 -11.73
C ASP A 230 28.51 -23.93 -10.66
N GLY A 231 28.58 -24.30 -9.38
CA GLY A 231 28.72 -23.40 -8.25
C GLY A 231 27.40 -22.88 -7.65
N ARG A 232 26.26 -23.14 -8.28
CA ARG A 232 24.93 -22.76 -7.75
C ARG A 232 24.58 -23.56 -6.50
N LEU A 233 23.83 -22.94 -5.59
CA LEU A 233 23.32 -23.56 -4.38
C LEU A 233 21.83 -23.90 -4.56
N VAL A 234 21.43 -25.11 -4.19
CA VAL A 234 20.04 -25.61 -4.28
C VAL A 234 19.63 -26.29 -2.98
N ILE A 235 18.42 -26.01 -2.52
CA ILE A 235 17.83 -26.63 -1.34
C ILE A 235 17.05 -27.86 -1.81
N SER A 236 17.40 -29.06 -1.33
CA SER A 236 16.76 -30.31 -1.77
C SER A 236 16.85 -31.41 -0.70
N ARG A 237 16.46 -32.64 -1.02
CA ARG A 237 16.53 -33.85 -0.17
C ARG A 237 17.49 -34.88 -0.78
N ASN A 238 18.06 -35.76 0.05
CA ASN A 238 18.82 -36.91 -0.47
C ASN A 238 17.89 -37.96 -1.05
N CYS A 239 18.35 -38.69 -2.07
CA CYS A 239 17.62 -39.86 -2.55
C CYS A 239 17.64 -40.97 -1.49
N ALA A 240 16.51 -41.62 -1.25
CA ALA A 240 16.46 -42.78 -0.38
C ALA A 240 17.31 -43.90 -0.99
N ALA A 241 18.17 -44.53 -0.18
CA ALA A 241 18.95 -45.69 -0.62
C ALA A 241 17.99 -46.86 -0.90
N THR A 242 18.03 -47.40 -2.13
CA THR A 242 17.33 -48.64 -2.45
C THR A 242 18.07 -49.81 -1.80
N ASN A 243 17.51 -50.37 -0.72
CA ASN A 243 17.97 -51.66 -0.22
C ASN A 243 17.62 -52.74 -1.26
N SER A 244 18.63 -53.30 -1.90
CA SER A 244 18.48 -54.51 -2.71
C SER A 244 18.16 -55.68 -1.78
N HIS A 245 16.92 -56.16 -1.80
CA HIS A 245 16.61 -57.48 -1.28
C HIS A 245 17.23 -58.54 -2.21
N GLU A 246 18.11 -59.38 -1.66
CA GLU A 246 18.56 -60.65 -2.26
C GLU A 246 17.40 -61.65 -2.40
#